data_AF-A0A0F9CKQ8-F1
#
_entry.id   AF-A0A0F9CKQ8-F1
#
_cell.length_a   1.000
_cell.length_b   1.000
_cell.length_c   1.000
_cell.angle_alpha   90.00
_cell.angle_beta   90.00
_cell.angle_gamma   90.00
#
_symmetry.space_group_name_H-M   'P 1'
#
loop_
_entity.id
_entity.type
_entity.pdbx_description
1 polymer ?
#
loop_
_entity_poly.entity_id
_entity_poly.type
_entity_poly.pdbx_seq_one_letter_code
_entity_poly.pdbx_strand_id
1 'polypeptide(L)'
;MQAQKFEKFIKLMKMTTSPVDGECLNAIRMANSFLMEANLDWDDFLRGKAKIIGGSASNQTIFTGKKYDNADDIERMLDAVLQNVRQGTSFYNFIHSLKEWWDDNSFLTEKQYNALRKTYERI
;
A
#
# COMPACT_ATOMS: atom_id res chain seq x y z
N MET A 1 9.77 -3.61 11.25
CA MET A 1 9.28 -4.18 12.53
C MET A 1 8.66 -5.55 12.32
N GLN A 2 8.92 -6.57 13.15
CA GLN A 2 8.31 -7.91 12.98
C GLN A 2 6.80 -7.94 13.29
N ALA A 3 6.02 -8.82 12.65
CA ALA A 3 4.57 -8.96 12.86
C ALA A 3 4.11 -9.06 14.31
N GLN A 4 4.69 -10.01 15.06
CA GLN A 4 4.33 -10.23 16.46
C GLN A 4 4.70 -9.02 17.32
N LYS A 5 5.75 -8.28 16.94
CA LYS A 5 6.11 -7.03 17.60
C LYS A 5 5.14 -5.91 17.24
N PHE A 6 4.62 -5.89 16.02
CA PHE A 6 3.63 -4.91 15.57
C PHE A 6 2.27 -5.08 16.27
N GLU A 7 1.78 -6.31 16.44
CA GLU A 7 0.57 -6.59 17.23
C GLU A 7 0.70 -6.12 18.69
N LYS A 8 1.86 -6.39 19.30
CA LYS A 8 2.18 -5.89 20.65
C LYS A 8 2.24 -4.36 20.68
N PHE A 9 2.81 -3.74 19.66
CA PHE A 9 2.88 -2.29 19.51
C PHE A 9 1.48 -1.66 19.41
N ILE A 10 0.58 -2.23 18.61
CA ILE A 10 -0.83 -1.80 18.53
C ILE A 10 -1.50 -1.88 19.91
N LYS A 11 -1.27 -2.99 20.64
CA LYS A 11 -1.82 -3.15 21.99
C LYS A 11 -1.30 -2.06 22.94
N LEU A 12 0.00 -1.75 22.91
CA LEU A 12 0.59 -0.67 23.70
C LEU A 12 -0.03 0.69 23.35
N MET A 13 -0.24 0.98 22.06
CA MET A 13 -0.90 2.21 21.62
C MET A 13 -2.34 2.35 22.10
N LYS A 14 -3.07 1.24 22.30
CA LYS A 14 -4.40 1.29 22.93
C LYS A 14 -4.31 1.56 24.43
N MET A 15 -3.24 1.15 25.09
CA MET A 15 -3.05 1.35 26.53
C MET A 15 -2.62 2.78 26.88
N THR A 16 -2.11 3.56 25.92
CA THR A 16 -1.80 4.99 26.15
C THR A 16 -3.06 5.84 26.35
N THR A 17 -4.25 5.30 26.12
CA THR A 17 -5.53 5.97 26.44
C THR A 17 -6.12 5.49 27.77
N SER A 18 -5.38 4.71 28.56
CA SER A 18 -5.83 4.27 29.89
C SER A 18 -6.02 5.48 30.82
N PRO A 19 -7.08 5.50 31.66
CA PRO A 19 -7.26 6.53 32.68
C PRO A 19 -6.28 6.40 33.85
N VAL A 20 -5.46 5.35 33.87
CA VAL A 20 -4.43 5.12 34.89
C VAL A 20 -3.09 5.67 34.38
N ASP A 21 -2.65 6.79 34.94
CA ASP A 21 -1.44 7.51 34.50
C ASP A 21 -0.20 6.62 34.42
N GLY A 22 0.01 5.75 35.42
CA GLY A 22 1.18 4.86 35.45
C GLY A 22 1.16 3.83 34.32
N GLU A 23 -0.02 3.37 33.91
CA GLU A 23 -0.18 2.43 32.80
C GLU A 23 0.03 3.13 31.46
N CYS A 24 -0.55 4.32 31.28
CA CYS A 24 -0.37 5.15 30.10
C CYS A 24 1.11 5.51 29.88
N LEU A 25 1.79 5.98 30.94
CA LEU A 25 3.20 6.36 30.88
C LEU A 25 4.11 5.17 30.54
N ASN A 26 3.81 3.99 31.09
CA ASN A 26 4.56 2.78 30.76
C ASN A 26 4.29 2.33 29.32
N ALA A 27 3.04 2.41 28.86
CA ALA A 27 2.67 2.04 27.51
C ALA A 27 3.38 2.90 26.45
N ILE A 28 3.43 4.22 26.63
CA ILE A 28 4.10 5.13 25.68
C ILE A 28 5.62 4.91 25.67
N ARG A 29 6.23 4.65 26.84
CA ARG A 29 7.66 4.33 26.93
C ARG A 29 8.00 3.04 26.21
N MET A 30 7.17 2.00 26.36
CA MET A 30 7.37 0.75 25.65
C MET A 30 7.16 0.93 24.14
N ALA A 31 6.17 1.71 23.71
CA ALA A 31 5.97 2.03 22.30
C ALA A 31 7.21 2.72 21.70
N ASN A 32 7.78 3.71 22.40
CA ASN A 32 9.02 4.37 21.96
C ASN A 32 10.18 3.38 21.79
N SER A 33 10.37 2.45 22.74
CA SER A 33 11.41 1.42 22.65
C SER A 33 11.22 0.52 21.42
N PHE A 34 9.98 0.17 21.08
CA PHE A 34 9.69 -0.65 19.90
C PHE A 34 10.00 0.05 18.57
N LEU A 35 9.77 1.38 18.50
CA LEU A 35 10.15 2.18 17.33
C LEU A 35 11.67 2.29 17.22
N MET A 36 12.36 2.58 18.32
CA MET A 36 13.82 2.64 18.37
C MET A 36 14.49 1.31 17.99
N GLU A 37 13.99 0.17 18.47
CA GLU A 37 14.48 -1.16 18.06
C GLU A 37 14.33 -1.40 16.55
N ALA A 38 13.35 -0.76 15.92
CA ALA A 38 13.12 -0.82 14.49
C ALA A 38 13.85 0.28 13.71
N ASN A 39 14.67 1.11 14.39
CA ASN A 39 15.32 2.30 13.86
C ASN A 39 14.33 3.28 13.18
N LEU A 40 13.21 3.52 13.87
CA LEU A 40 12.13 4.41 13.46
C LEU A 40 11.83 5.40 14.59
N ASP A 41 11.24 6.54 14.22
CA ASP A 41 10.60 7.47 15.16
C ASP A 41 9.09 7.60 14.88
N TRP A 42 8.41 8.49 15.61
CA TRP A 42 6.98 8.73 15.43
C TRP A 42 6.63 9.36 14.09
N ASP A 43 7.49 10.21 13.53
CA ASP A 43 7.23 10.86 12.24
C ASP A 43 7.34 9.82 11.12
N ASP A 44 8.37 8.97 11.15
CA ASP A 44 8.53 7.86 10.22
C ASP A 44 7.40 6.83 10.32
N PHE A 45 6.92 6.57 11.54
CA PHE A 45 5.80 5.67 11.77
C PHE A 45 4.48 6.22 11.21
N LEU A 46 4.11 7.45 11.58
CA LEU A 46 2.83 8.07 11.21
C LEU A 46 2.77 8.42 9.72
N ARG A 47 3.91 8.71 9.09
CA ARG A 47 4.00 8.93 7.63
C ARG A 47 4.07 7.62 6.82
N GLY A 48 3.99 6.46 7.46
CA GLY A 48 3.97 5.17 6.77
C GLY A 48 5.32 4.75 6.17
N LYS A 49 6.43 5.37 6.58
CA LYS A 49 7.79 4.92 6.20
C LYS A 49 8.19 3.64 6.93
N ALA A 50 7.49 3.30 8.01
CA ALA A 50 7.66 2.06 8.75
C ALA A 50 7.23 0.82 7.94
N LYS A 51 8.19 -0.04 7.57
CA LYS A 51 7.90 -1.34 6.95
C LYS A 51 7.75 -2.45 8.00
N ILE A 52 6.61 -3.14 7.98
CA ILE A 52 6.36 -4.32 8.83
C ILE A 52 6.87 -5.56 8.08
N ILE A 53 7.86 -6.24 8.67
CA ILE A 53 8.53 -7.41 8.09
C ILE A 53 7.87 -8.66 8.69
N GLY A 54 7.26 -9.49 7.84
CA GLY A 54 6.68 -10.78 8.24
C GLY A 54 5.29 -10.71 8.87
N GLY A 55 4.63 -9.54 8.87
CA GLY A 55 3.27 -9.36 9.38
C GLY A 55 2.38 -8.71 8.34
N SER A 56 1.37 -9.45 7.87
CA SER A 56 0.35 -8.90 6.97
C SER A 56 -0.50 -7.88 7.71
N ALA A 57 -0.18 -6.60 7.54
CA ALA A 57 -1.13 -5.50 7.77
C ALA A 57 -0.74 -4.23 6.98
N SER A 58 -0.46 -4.41 5.70
CA SER A 58 -0.94 -3.52 4.64
C SER A 58 -1.15 -4.41 3.42
N ASN A 59 -2.15 -4.13 2.60
CA ASN A 59 -2.34 -4.76 1.29
C ASN A 59 -1.21 -4.37 0.30
N GLN A 60 0.03 -4.24 0.75
CA GLN A 60 1.16 -4.55 -0.11
C GLN A 60 1.20 -6.06 -0.22
N THR A 61 0.32 -6.60 -1.07
CA THR A 61 0.54 -7.89 -1.70
C THR A 61 1.99 -7.88 -2.16
N ILE A 62 2.86 -8.62 -1.46
CA ILE A 62 4.19 -8.92 -1.98
C ILE A 62 3.89 -9.75 -3.22
N PHE A 63 3.75 -9.05 -4.34
CA PHE A 63 3.38 -9.66 -5.60
C PHE A 63 4.61 -10.42 -6.07
N THR A 64 4.57 -11.75 -5.89
CA THR A 64 5.59 -12.71 -6.33
C THR A 64 5.42 -13.11 -7.80
N GLY A 65 4.39 -12.59 -8.48
CA GLY A 65 4.12 -12.86 -9.88
C GLY A 65 4.94 -11.99 -10.84
N LYS A 66 4.74 -12.22 -12.14
CA LYS A 66 5.38 -11.45 -13.21
C LYS A 66 4.86 -10.02 -13.23
N LYS A 67 5.76 -9.07 -13.01
CA LYS A 67 5.49 -7.63 -13.08
C LYS A 67 5.73 -7.14 -14.50
N TYR A 68 4.90 -6.19 -14.92
CA TYR A 68 5.03 -5.46 -16.17
C TYR A 68 5.25 -3.99 -15.80
N ASP A 69 6.40 -3.46 -16.17
CA ASP A 69 6.93 -2.15 -15.77
C ASP A 69 7.48 -1.34 -16.96
N ASN A 70 7.17 -1.75 -18.19
CA ASN A 70 7.50 -0.98 -19.38
C ASN A 70 6.61 0.27 -19.46
N ALA A 71 7.15 1.39 -18.99
CA ALA A 71 6.41 2.64 -18.84
C ALA A 71 5.85 3.17 -20.15
N ASP A 72 6.67 3.26 -21.20
CA ASP A 72 6.26 3.82 -22.49
C ASP A 72 5.07 3.07 -23.09
N ASP A 73 5.07 1.74 -23.02
CA ASP A 73 3.99 0.92 -23.58
C ASP A 73 2.73 0.97 -22.72
N ILE A 74 2.88 0.90 -21.39
CA ILE A 74 1.75 0.88 -20.45
C ILE A 74 1.05 2.24 -20.40
N GLU A 75 1.79 3.34 -20.36
CA GLU A 75 1.21 4.68 -20.37
C GLU A 75 0.48 4.96 -21.68
N ARG A 76 1.08 4.61 -22.82
CA ARG A 76 0.41 4.73 -24.13
C ARG A 76 -0.89 3.93 -24.17
N MET A 77 -0.89 2.70 -23.65
CA MET A 77 -2.10 1.88 -23.61
C MET A 77 -3.17 2.46 -22.68
N LEU A 78 -2.80 2.89 -21.48
CA LEU A 78 -3.73 3.49 -20.50
C LEU A 78 -4.40 4.74 -21.09
N ASP A 79 -3.61 5.63 -21.69
CA ASP A 79 -4.11 6.88 -22.25
C ASP A 79 -5.03 6.65 -23.45
N ALA A 80 -4.64 5.74 -24.37
CA ALA A 80 -5.47 5.37 -25.51
C ALA A 80 -6.81 4.73 -25.08
N VAL A 81 -6.78 3.85 -24.07
CA VAL A 81 -7.99 3.20 -23.56
C VAL A 81 -8.89 4.22 -22.85
N LEU A 82 -8.34 5.11 -22.02
CA LEU A 82 -9.12 6.14 -21.33
C LEU A 82 -9.78 7.14 -22.28
N GLN A 83 -9.15 7.46 -23.41
CA GLN A 83 -9.72 8.34 -24.43
C GLN A 83 -10.89 7.71 -25.19
N ASN A 84 -10.86 6.39 -25.39
CA ASN A 84 -11.87 5.69 -26.19
C ASN A 84 -13.00 5.07 -25.36
N VAL A 85 -12.80 4.88 -24.04
CA VAL A 85 -13.84 4.36 -23.15
C VAL A 85 -14.76 5.50 -22.68
N ARG A 86 -16.07 5.29 -22.82
CA ARG A 86 -17.08 6.26 -22.35
C ARG A 86 -16.97 6.48 -20.84
N GLN A 87 -16.81 7.75 -20.46
CA GLN A 87 -16.79 8.19 -19.06
C GLN A 87 -18.07 7.80 -18.32
N GLY A 88 -17.93 7.52 -17.02
CA GLY A 88 -19.04 7.14 -16.14
C GLY A 88 -19.46 5.66 -16.22
N THR A 89 -18.78 4.85 -17.05
CA THR A 89 -18.99 3.39 -17.07
C THR A 89 -18.18 2.70 -15.99
N SER A 90 -18.65 1.54 -15.51
CA SER A 90 -17.89 0.70 -14.57
C SER A 90 -16.52 0.30 -15.13
N PHE A 91 -16.44 0.13 -16.44
CA PHE A 91 -15.20 -0.18 -17.13
C PHE A 91 -14.24 1.01 -17.18
N TYR A 92 -14.73 2.23 -17.41
CA TYR A 92 -13.91 3.45 -17.29
C TYR A 92 -13.29 3.53 -15.88
N ASN A 93 -14.10 3.33 -14.83
CA ASN A 93 -13.62 3.37 -13.45
C ASN A 93 -12.58 2.28 -13.15
N PHE A 94 -12.70 1.11 -13.79
CA PHE A 94 -11.69 0.06 -13.70
C PHE A 94 -10.37 0.46 -14.35
N ILE A 95 -10.39 1.05 -15.56
CA ILE A 95 -9.15 1.51 -16.20
C ILE A 95 -8.54 2.70 -15.45
N HIS A 96 -9.39 3.59 -14.93
CA HIS A 96 -8.94 4.70 -14.09
C HIS A 96 -8.20 4.20 -12.84
N SER A 97 -8.73 3.17 -12.16
CA SER A 97 -8.03 2.60 -11.00
C SER A 97 -6.73 1.89 -11.36
N LEU A 98 -6.60 1.36 -12.60
CA LEU A 98 -5.30 0.88 -13.09
C LEU A 98 -4.30 2.01 -13.33
N LYS A 99 -4.75 3.18 -13.80
CA LYS A 99 -3.90 4.36 -13.96
C LYS A 99 -3.42 4.89 -12.60
N GLU A 100 -4.33 5.04 -11.64
CA GLU A 100 -3.97 5.41 -10.26
C GLU A 100 -2.96 4.42 -9.66
N TRP A 101 -3.20 3.12 -9.83
CA TRP A 101 -2.26 2.10 -9.37
C TRP A 101 -0.89 2.22 -10.04
N TRP A 102 -0.85 2.48 -11.36
CA TRP A 102 0.38 2.69 -12.11
C TRP A 102 1.15 3.90 -11.61
N ASP A 103 0.47 5.02 -11.38
CA ASP A 103 1.08 6.25 -10.89
C ASP A 103 1.68 6.05 -9.48
N ASP A 104 1.02 5.24 -8.64
CA ASP A 104 1.48 4.95 -7.28
C ASP A 104 2.59 3.87 -7.19
N ASN A 105 2.57 2.87 -8.08
CA ASN A 105 3.39 1.67 -7.93
C ASN A 105 4.38 1.42 -9.09
N SER A 106 4.20 2.07 -10.24
CA SER A 106 4.99 1.91 -11.46
C SER A 106 5.10 0.46 -11.97
N PHE A 107 4.11 -0.39 -11.65
CA PHE A 107 3.99 -1.73 -12.20
C PHE A 107 2.54 -2.18 -12.32
N LEU A 108 2.25 -3.04 -13.29
CA LEU A 108 1.02 -3.82 -13.39
C LEU A 108 1.30 -5.30 -13.16
N THR A 109 0.35 -6.00 -12.56
CA THR A 109 0.34 -7.46 -12.50
C THR A 109 -0.01 -8.04 -13.87
N GLU A 110 0.39 -9.29 -14.14
CA GLU A 110 0.05 -9.99 -15.40
C GLU A 110 -1.44 -9.94 -15.75
N LYS A 111 -2.34 -10.09 -14.77
CA LYS A 111 -3.79 -10.00 -15.00
C LYS A 111 -4.22 -8.60 -15.42
N GLN A 112 -3.71 -7.57 -14.73
CA GLN A 112 -4.01 -6.17 -15.05
C GLN A 112 -3.46 -5.79 -16.43
N TYR A 113 -2.21 -6.16 -16.71
CA TYR A 113 -1.57 -5.93 -18.01
C TYR A 113 -2.34 -6.62 -19.14
N ASN A 114 -2.72 -7.90 -18.98
CA ASN A 114 -3.48 -8.62 -20.00
C ASN A 114 -4.88 -8.04 -20.21
N ALA A 115 -5.54 -7.55 -19.16
CA ALA A 115 -6.84 -6.88 -19.27
C ALA A 115 -6.71 -5.57 -20.05
N LEU A 116 -5.70 -4.76 -19.74
CA LEU A 116 -5.40 -3.52 -20.45
C LEU A 116 -5.09 -3.79 -21.93
N ARG A 117 -4.16 -4.71 -22.20
CA ARG A 117 -3.74 -5.10 -23.56
C ARG A 117 -4.90 -5.59 -24.42
N LYS A 118 -5.73 -6.50 -23.91
CA LYS A 118 -6.90 -7.02 -24.66
C LYS A 118 -7.89 -5.92 -25.03
N THR A 119 -7.98 -4.88 -24.21
CA THR A 119 -8.85 -3.73 -24.47
C THR A 119 -8.23 -2.83 -25.52
N TYR A 120 -6.93 -2.54 -25.39
CA TYR A 120 -6.18 -1.77 -26.36
C TYR A 120 -6.20 -2.41 -27.77
N GLU A 121 -6.09 -3.74 -27.87
CA GLU A 121 -6.20 -4.46 -29.14
C GLU A 121 -7.60 -4.42 -29.79
N ARG A 122 -8.62 -3.95 -29.07
CA ARG A 122 -10.03 -3.88 -29.55
C ARG A 122 -10.49 -2.48 -29.91
N ILE A 123 -9.70 -1.46 -29.58
CA ILE A 123 -9.93 -0.06 -29.91
C ILE A 123 -9.23 0.24 -31.23
#